data_AF-A0A918NUX4-F1
#
_entry.id   AF-A0A918NUX4-F1
#
_cell.length_a   1.000
_cell.length_b   1.000
_cell.length_c   1.000
_cell.angle_alpha   90.00
_cell.angle_beta   90.00
_cell.angle_gamma   90.00
#
_symmetry.space_group_name_H-M   'P 1'
#
loop_
_entity.id
_entity.type
_entity.pdbx_description
1 polymer ?
#
loop_
_entity_poly.entity_id
_entity_poly.type
_entity_poly.pdbx_seq_one_letter_code
_entity_poly.pdbx_strand_id
1 'polypeptide(L)'
;MCVTSSRAIRDRPGEGPDRPAPLPEERGPVSDTSRSDHDRPPTVPLTAADAHALGADAEALAALLGTALHGIARLRTGDASVDDLTDAIDGTTTLLERLTGARNAAVRAFHARRGSHSALARAMHLSSRATAQSRRRALLSNPPDALEQWAAGTHRPSPRTPMTGHDRTDDGATR
;
A
#
# COMPACT_ATOMS: atom_id res chain seq x y z
N MET A 1 -17.60 37.92 -26.49
CA MET A 1 -16.56 38.97 -26.59
C MET A 1 -15.29 38.29 -27.05
N CYS A 2 -14.86 38.59 -28.28
CA CYS A 2 -13.62 38.12 -28.88
C CYS A 2 -12.43 38.90 -28.34
N VAL A 3 -11.32 38.22 -28.01
CA VAL A 3 -9.97 38.78 -28.16
C VAL A 3 -9.03 37.64 -28.56
N THR A 4 -8.70 37.58 -29.84
CA THR A 4 -7.57 36.81 -30.37
C THR A 4 -6.34 37.74 -30.35
N SER A 5 -5.20 37.26 -29.85
CA SER A 5 -3.93 37.99 -29.93
C SER A 5 -2.85 37.16 -30.60
N SER A 6 -2.51 37.63 -31.79
CA SER A 6 -1.39 37.28 -32.66
C SER A 6 -0.05 37.77 -32.12
N ARG A 7 1.02 37.00 -32.41
CA ARG A 7 2.41 37.41 -32.77
C ARG A 7 3.40 36.34 -32.25
N ALA A 8 4.51 36.04 -32.89
CA ALA A 8 5.07 36.41 -34.18
C ALA A 8 6.11 35.35 -34.54
N ILE A 9 6.07 34.91 -35.79
CA ILE A 9 7.10 34.09 -36.44
C ILE A 9 8.32 34.99 -36.66
N ARG A 10 9.50 34.55 -36.22
CA ARG A 10 10.79 35.16 -36.58
C ARG A 10 11.52 34.21 -37.52
N ASP A 11 11.65 34.64 -38.76
CA ASP A 11 12.64 34.19 -39.72
C ASP A 11 14.06 34.40 -39.17
N ARG A 12 14.92 33.40 -39.38
CA ARG A 12 16.38 33.55 -39.35
C ARG A 12 16.94 32.91 -40.61
N PRO A 13 17.48 33.69 -41.57
CA PRO A 13 18.34 33.17 -42.61
C PRO A 13 19.81 33.25 -42.14
N GLY A 14 20.60 32.25 -42.50
CA GLY A 14 22.03 32.23 -42.17
C GLY A 14 22.71 30.89 -42.45
N GLU A 15 22.62 30.41 -43.70
CA GLU A 15 23.54 29.42 -44.26
C GLU A 15 24.94 30.04 -44.42
N GLY A 16 25.96 29.29 -44.02
CA GLY A 16 27.38 29.56 -44.23
C GLY A 16 28.22 28.31 -43.91
N PRO A 17 29.36 28.11 -44.59
CA PRO A 17 29.68 26.82 -45.23
C PRO A 17 30.70 25.94 -44.46
N ASP A 18 30.78 24.70 -44.95
CA ASP A 18 31.91 23.76 -44.86
C ASP A 18 32.50 23.48 -43.48
N ARG A 19 31.92 22.48 -42.81
CA ARG A 19 32.62 21.74 -41.76
C ARG A 19 33.13 20.42 -42.34
N PRO A 20 34.45 20.14 -42.36
CA PRO A 20 34.98 18.89 -42.84
C PRO A 20 34.44 17.72 -42.01
N ALA A 21 34.13 16.62 -42.71
CA ALA A 21 33.59 15.40 -42.12
C ALA A 21 34.52 14.86 -41.00
N PRO A 22 33.99 14.51 -39.81
CA PRO A 22 34.76 13.77 -38.84
C PRO A 22 35.03 12.36 -39.37
N LEU A 23 36.28 11.91 -39.21
CA LEU A 23 36.75 10.58 -39.53
C LEU A 23 35.93 9.50 -38.80
N PRO A 24 35.82 8.28 -39.34
CA PRO A 24 35.15 7.18 -38.65
C PRO A 24 35.94 6.80 -37.39
N GLU A 25 35.45 7.22 -36.23
CA GLU A 25 35.90 6.66 -34.96
C GLU A 25 35.46 5.19 -34.92
N GLU A 26 36.44 4.30 -34.84
CA GLU A 26 36.25 2.88 -34.59
C GLU A 26 35.46 2.69 -33.29
N ARG A 27 34.17 2.40 -33.43
CA ARG A 27 33.35 1.90 -32.34
C ARG A 27 33.82 0.48 -32.01
N GLY A 28 34.74 0.38 -31.05
CA GLY A 28 34.96 -0.85 -30.32
C GLY A 28 33.63 -1.40 -29.78
N PRO A 29 33.52 -2.73 -29.56
CA PRO A 29 32.29 -3.35 -29.11
C PRO A 29 31.89 -2.76 -27.77
N VAL A 30 30.81 -1.96 -27.78
CA VAL A 30 30.12 -1.55 -26.56
C VAL A 30 29.65 -2.83 -25.88
N SER A 31 30.33 -3.20 -24.79
CA SER A 31 29.85 -4.22 -23.87
C SER A 31 28.59 -3.68 -23.23
N ASP A 32 27.46 -4.03 -23.84
CA ASP A 32 26.13 -3.76 -23.32
C ASP A 32 25.86 -4.73 -22.15
N THR A 33 26.48 -4.42 -21.01
CA THR A 33 26.22 -5.11 -19.73
C THR A 33 25.34 -4.28 -18.80
N SER A 34 24.69 -3.23 -19.31
CA SER A 34 23.63 -2.53 -18.57
C SER A 34 22.29 -3.23 -18.75
N ARG A 35 22.22 -4.49 -18.30
CA ARG A 35 20.93 -5.13 -18.03
C ARG A 35 20.32 -4.36 -16.86
N SER A 36 19.39 -3.47 -17.16
CA SER A 36 18.75 -2.57 -16.19
C SER A 36 18.29 -3.32 -14.94
N ASP A 37 18.79 -2.93 -13.78
CA ASP A 37 18.35 -3.38 -12.44
C ASP A 37 16.83 -3.17 -12.20
N HIS A 38 16.13 -2.53 -13.14
CA HIS A 38 14.68 -2.34 -13.17
C HIS A 38 13.87 -3.60 -13.46
N ASP A 39 14.48 -4.69 -13.95
CA ASP A 39 13.80 -5.99 -14.12
C ASP A 39 13.63 -6.74 -12.79
N ARG A 40 14.28 -6.30 -11.71
CA ARG A 40 14.09 -6.92 -10.40
C ARG A 40 12.86 -6.32 -9.72
N PRO A 41 11.91 -7.17 -9.26
CA PRO A 41 10.76 -6.66 -8.52
C PRO A 41 11.23 -5.90 -7.28
N PRO A 42 10.61 -4.76 -6.94
CA PRO A 42 10.98 -3.97 -5.78
C PRO A 42 10.82 -4.81 -4.50
N THR A 43 11.91 -4.99 -3.76
CA THR A 43 11.91 -5.67 -2.46
C THR A 43 12.03 -4.65 -1.33
N VAL A 44 11.16 -4.75 -0.32
CA VAL A 44 11.29 -3.99 0.92
C VAL A 44 12.01 -4.88 1.94
N PRO A 45 13.28 -4.60 2.28
CA PRO A 45 14.00 -5.43 3.25
C PRO A 45 13.42 -5.22 4.65
N LEU A 46 13.08 -6.33 5.31
CA LEU A 46 12.76 -6.33 6.74
C LEU A 46 14.03 -6.55 7.55
N THR A 47 14.18 -5.86 8.67
CA THR A 47 15.25 -6.19 9.62
C THR A 47 14.95 -7.54 10.28
N ALA A 48 15.98 -8.21 10.81
CA ALA A 48 15.78 -9.46 11.55
C ALA A 48 14.84 -9.27 12.77
N ALA A 49 14.88 -8.09 13.40
CA ALA A 49 13.98 -7.73 14.49
C ALA A 49 12.53 -7.62 14.02
N ASP A 50 12.29 -6.97 12.87
CA ASP A 50 10.94 -6.84 12.31
C ASP A 50 10.38 -8.19 11.87
N ALA A 51 11.20 -9.01 11.21
CA ALA A 51 10.83 -10.36 10.80
C ALA A 51 10.50 -11.24 12.01
N HIS A 52 11.28 -11.14 13.09
CA HIS A 52 11.01 -11.88 14.33
C HIS A 52 9.73 -11.39 15.02
N ALA A 53 9.50 -10.07 15.07
CA ALA A 53 8.31 -9.48 15.67
C ALA A 53 7.02 -9.85 14.92
N LEU A 54 7.09 -9.95 13.58
CA LEU A 54 5.97 -10.39 12.75
C LEU A 54 5.76 -11.91 12.80
N GLY A 55 6.84 -12.68 12.99
CA GLY A 55 6.78 -14.14 13.06
C GLY A 55 6.06 -14.75 11.85
N ALA A 56 5.17 -15.71 12.11
CA ALA A 56 4.38 -16.38 11.07
C ALA A 56 3.32 -15.47 10.39
N ASP A 57 3.01 -14.30 10.95
CA ASP A 57 2.07 -13.35 10.33
C ASP A 57 2.71 -12.55 9.19
N ALA A 58 4.05 -12.51 9.08
CA ALA A 58 4.75 -11.79 8.02
C ALA A 58 4.33 -12.28 6.62
N GLU A 59 4.28 -13.60 6.44
CA GLU A 59 3.89 -14.24 5.20
C GLU A 59 2.43 -13.98 4.86
N ALA A 60 1.53 -14.09 5.84
CA ALA A 60 0.12 -13.81 5.66
C ALA A 60 -0.15 -12.34 5.26
N LEU A 61 0.54 -11.39 5.89
CA LEU A 61 0.45 -9.97 5.52
C LEU A 61 1.01 -9.69 4.13
N ALA A 62 2.13 -10.31 3.78
CA ALA A 62 2.72 -10.20 2.46
C ALA A 62 1.79 -10.78 1.38
N ALA A 63 1.15 -11.92 1.65
CA ALA A 63 0.16 -12.52 0.76
C ALA A 63 -1.05 -11.60 0.57
N LEU A 64 -1.63 -11.07 1.65
CA LEU A 64 -2.76 -10.12 1.57
C LEU A 64 -2.42 -8.88 0.74
N LEU A 65 -1.24 -8.30 0.96
CA LEU A 65 -0.77 -7.16 0.18
C LEU A 65 -0.55 -7.53 -1.29
N GLY A 66 0.04 -8.69 -1.55
CA GLY A 66 0.26 -9.22 -2.90
C GLY A 66 -1.05 -9.40 -3.67
N THR A 67 -2.04 -10.05 -3.05
CA THR A 67 -3.39 -10.24 -3.63
C THR A 67 -4.06 -8.90 -3.92
N ALA A 68 -4.03 -7.97 -2.96
CA ALA A 68 -4.58 -6.62 -3.12
C ALA A 68 -3.95 -5.87 -4.31
N LEU A 69 -2.61 -5.85 -4.39
CA LEU A 69 -1.89 -5.18 -5.47
C LEU A 69 -2.14 -5.85 -6.82
N HIS A 70 -2.20 -7.18 -6.86
CA HIS A 70 -2.45 -7.94 -8.07
C HIS A 70 -3.84 -7.62 -8.66
N GLY A 71 -4.90 -7.73 -7.86
CA GLY A 71 -6.24 -7.44 -8.36
C GLY A 71 -6.43 -5.95 -8.74
N ILE A 72 -5.79 -5.01 -8.04
CA ILE A 72 -5.74 -3.60 -8.47
C ILE A 72 -5.06 -3.46 -9.84
N ALA A 73 -3.95 -4.16 -10.07
CA ALA A 73 -3.25 -4.12 -11.37
C ALA A 73 -4.15 -4.67 -12.49
N ARG A 74 -4.81 -5.81 -12.27
CA ARG A 74 -5.76 -6.42 -13.21
C ARG A 74 -6.93 -5.49 -13.55
N LEU A 75 -7.47 -4.79 -12.56
CA LEU A 75 -8.52 -3.80 -12.76
C LEU A 75 -8.04 -2.62 -13.62
N ARG A 76 -6.78 -2.20 -13.46
CA ARG A 76 -6.20 -1.10 -14.23
C ARG A 76 -5.85 -1.48 -15.67
N THR A 77 -5.53 -2.74 -15.94
CA THR A 77 -5.30 -3.21 -17.32
C THR A 77 -6.59 -3.55 -18.05
N GLY A 78 -7.72 -3.62 -17.35
CA GLY A 78 -9.02 -3.98 -17.92
C GLY A 78 -9.23 -5.48 -18.07
N ASP A 79 -8.34 -6.30 -17.49
CA ASP A 79 -8.38 -7.76 -17.62
C ASP A 79 -9.01 -8.46 -16.41
N ALA A 80 -9.48 -7.71 -15.40
CA ALA A 80 -9.98 -8.29 -14.15
C ALA A 80 -11.25 -9.13 -14.36
N SER A 81 -11.25 -10.33 -13.81
CA SER A 81 -12.46 -11.12 -13.59
C SER A 81 -13.23 -10.62 -12.35
N VAL A 82 -14.45 -11.13 -12.15
CA VAL A 82 -15.21 -10.91 -10.91
C VAL A 82 -14.47 -11.53 -9.70
N ASP A 83 -13.79 -12.65 -9.91
CA ASP A 83 -12.99 -13.30 -8.88
C ASP A 83 -11.77 -12.44 -8.52
N ASP A 84 -11.06 -11.87 -9.52
CA ASP A 84 -9.93 -10.96 -9.31
C ASP A 84 -10.36 -9.72 -8.49
N LEU A 85 -11.57 -9.21 -8.74
CA LEU A 85 -12.15 -8.10 -7.98
C LEU A 85 -12.48 -8.50 -6.54
N THR A 86 -13.07 -9.68 -6.35
CA THR A 86 -13.43 -10.21 -5.02
C THR A 86 -12.17 -10.40 -4.17
N ASP A 87 -11.14 -11.03 -4.72
CA ASP A 87 -9.86 -11.25 -4.07
C ASP A 87 -9.17 -9.93 -3.69
N ALA A 88 -9.20 -8.91 -4.56
CA ALA A 88 -8.69 -7.58 -4.25
C ALA A 88 -9.45 -6.92 -3.09
N ILE A 89 -10.78 -7.00 -3.09
CA ILE A 89 -11.61 -6.40 -2.03
C ILE A 89 -11.34 -7.10 -0.70
N ASP A 90 -11.32 -8.43 -0.69
CA ASP A 90 -11.11 -9.21 0.54
C ASP A 90 -9.69 -9.01 1.09
N GLY A 91 -8.68 -9.03 0.20
CA GLY A 91 -7.29 -8.77 0.56
C GLY A 91 -7.09 -7.37 1.14
N THR A 92 -7.64 -6.34 0.49
CA THR A 92 -7.53 -4.95 0.96
C THR A 92 -8.30 -4.73 2.26
N THR A 93 -9.51 -5.27 2.39
CA THR A 93 -10.34 -5.15 3.60
C THR A 93 -9.65 -5.80 4.79
N THR A 94 -9.18 -7.05 4.63
CA THR A 94 -8.48 -7.78 5.69
C THR A 94 -7.19 -7.08 6.11
N LEU A 95 -6.43 -6.55 5.14
CA LEU A 95 -5.21 -5.78 5.42
C LEU A 95 -5.53 -4.49 6.20
N LEU A 96 -6.56 -3.74 5.80
CA LEU A 96 -6.99 -2.53 6.49
C LEU A 96 -7.46 -2.78 7.92
N GLU A 97 -8.16 -3.88 8.17
CA GLU A 97 -8.56 -4.30 9.52
C GLU A 97 -7.32 -4.54 10.40
N ARG A 98 -6.34 -5.31 9.91
CA ARG A 98 -5.09 -5.60 10.63
C ARG A 98 -4.27 -4.34 10.90
N LEU A 99 -4.12 -3.46 9.91
CA LEU A 99 -3.44 -2.17 10.08
C LEU A 99 -4.16 -1.25 11.07
N THR A 100 -5.49 -1.31 11.11
CA THR A 100 -6.29 -0.56 12.09
C THR A 100 -6.05 -1.08 13.50
N GLY A 101 -6.04 -2.40 13.71
CA GLY A 101 -5.66 -3.01 14.99
C GLY A 101 -4.26 -2.61 15.44
N ALA A 102 -3.28 -2.66 14.54
CA ALA A 102 -1.90 -2.23 14.83
C ALA A 102 -1.79 -0.74 15.21
N ARG A 103 -2.48 0.13 14.47
CA ARG A 103 -2.56 1.55 14.81
C ARG A 103 -3.16 1.75 16.20
N ASN A 104 -4.28 1.09 16.50
CA ASN A 104 -4.95 1.24 17.79
C ASN A 104 -4.07 0.73 18.95
N ALA A 105 -3.42 -0.43 18.79
CA ALA A 105 -2.44 -0.95 19.76
C ALA A 105 -1.30 0.04 19.99
N ALA A 106 -0.75 0.64 18.93
CA ALA A 106 0.28 1.66 19.02
C ALA A 106 -0.19 2.91 19.80
N VAL A 107 -1.44 3.35 19.59
CA VAL A 107 -2.03 4.47 20.34
C VAL A 107 -2.15 4.13 21.83
N ARG A 108 -2.54 2.91 22.19
CA ARG A 108 -2.58 2.47 23.60
C ARG A 108 -1.20 2.37 24.23
N ALA A 109 -0.22 1.83 23.51
CA ALA A 109 1.17 1.78 23.97
C ALA A 109 1.77 3.20 24.14
N PHE A 110 1.41 4.13 23.27
CA PHE A 110 1.78 5.54 23.40
C PHE A 110 1.13 6.21 24.63
N HIS A 111 -0.13 5.87 24.92
CA HIS A 111 -0.81 6.30 26.15
C HIS A 111 -0.15 5.76 27.42
N ALA A 112 0.18 4.46 27.45
CA ALA A 112 0.84 3.82 28.60
C ALA A 112 2.19 4.47 28.94
N ARG A 113 2.92 4.94 27.91
CA ARG A 113 4.18 5.69 28.04
C ARG A 113 3.98 7.19 28.36
N ARG A 114 2.76 7.61 28.73
CA ARG A 114 2.39 9.00 29.02
C ARG A 114 2.71 9.99 27.89
N GLY A 115 2.60 9.53 26.64
CA GLY A 115 2.90 10.35 25.47
C GLY A 115 1.95 11.56 25.30
N SER A 116 2.47 12.66 24.75
CA SER A 116 1.74 13.92 24.59
C SER A 116 0.74 13.89 23.43
N HIS A 117 -0.39 14.59 23.56
CA HIS A 117 -1.40 14.66 22.49
C HIS A 117 -0.90 15.36 21.23
N SER A 118 0.06 16.29 21.34
CA SER A 118 0.66 16.96 20.18
C SER A 118 1.58 16.02 19.40
N ALA A 119 2.35 15.17 20.08
CA ALA A 119 3.13 14.12 19.43
C ALA A 119 2.21 13.07 18.78
N LEU A 120 1.11 12.69 19.44
CA LEU A 120 0.10 11.81 18.85
C LEU A 120 -0.55 12.44 17.59
N ALA A 121 -0.90 13.72 17.64
CA ALA A 121 -1.46 14.43 16.49
C ALA A 121 -0.52 14.41 15.30
N ARG A 122 0.78 14.68 15.51
CA ARG A 122 1.81 14.60 14.46
C ARG A 122 1.92 13.19 13.88
N ALA A 123 2.03 12.18 14.73
CA ALA A 123 2.15 10.78 14.30
C ALA A 123 0.93 10.28 13.51
N MET A 124 -0.27 10.81 13.82
CA MET A 124 -1.51 10.46 13.12
C MET A 124 -1.85 11.41 11.96
N HIS A 125 -0.95 12.33 11.59
CA HIS A 125 -1.20 13.37 10.59
C HIS A 125 -2.50 14.17 10.83
N LEU A 126 -2.81 14.49 12.10
CA LEU A 126 -3.97 15.27 12.49
C LEU A 126 -3.61 16.74 12.63
N SER A 127 -4.47 17.61 12.08
CA SER A 127 -4.33 19.06 12.16
C SER A 127 -4.56 19.64 13.56
N SER A 128 -5.13 18.87 14.49
CA SER A 128 -5.51 19.35 15.82
C SER A 128 -5.17 18.38 16.95
N ARG A 129 -4.57 18.94 18.01
CA ARG A 129 -4.36 18.26 19.31
C ARG A 129 -5.68 17.78 19.91
N ALA A 130 -6.75 18.57 19.79
CA ALA A 130 -8.05 18.23 20.33
C ALA A 130 -8.63 16.98 19.63
N THR A 131 -8.46 16.86 18.32
CA THR A 131 -8.87 15.66 17.56
C THR A 131 -8.09 14.43 18.01
N ALA A 132 -6.78 14.54 18.19
CA ALA A 132 -5.95 13.44 18.71
C ALA A 132 -6.37 13.02 20.12
N GLN A 133 -6.66 13.99 21.00
CA GLN A 133 -7.16 13.73 22.35
C GLN A 133 -8.54 13.05 22.33
N SER A 134 -9.46 13.51 21.49
CA SER A 134 -10.80 12.94 21.34
C SER A 134 -10.74 11.50 20.85
N ARG A 135 -9.99 11.23 19.76
CA ARG A 135 -9.80 9.88 19.22
C ARG A 135 -9.17 8.93 20.23
N ARG A 136 -8.16 9.40 20.97
CA ARG A 136 -7.54 8.61 22.04
C ARG A 136 -8.56 8.26 23.12
N ARG A 137 -9.37 9.22 23.57
CA ARG A 137 -10.41 8.98 24.60
C ARG A 137 -11.44 7.96 24.12
N ALA A 138 -11.94 8.11 22.89
CA ALA A 138 -12.90 7.17 22.30
C ALA A 138 -12.32 5.76 22.12
N LEU A 139 -11.03 5.65 21.81
CA LEU A 139 -10.35 4.35 21.78
C LEU A 139 -10.25 3.73 23.18
N LEU A 140 -9.79 4.52 24.17
CA LEU A 140 -9.56 4.04 25.53
C LEU A 140 -10.84 3.73 26.31
N SER A 141 -12.00 4.25 25.88
CA SER A 141 -13.30 3.90 26.49
C SER A 141 -13.73 2.48 26.16
N ASN A 142 -13.11 1.83 25.17
CA ASN A 142 -13.38 0.46 24.79
C ASN A 142 -12.21 -0.46 25.20
N PRO A 143 -12.48 -1.72 25.57
CA PRO A 143 -11.42 -2.72 25.76
C PRO A 143 -10.68 -2.98 24.43
N PRO A 144 -9.41 -3.42 24.46
CA PRO A 144 -8.69 -3.80 23.25
C PRO A 144 -9.39 -4.96 22.54
N ASP A 145 -9.66 -4.82 21.24
CA ASP A 145 -10.23 -5.90 20.44
C ASP A 145 -9.18 -6.98 20.10
N ALA A 146 -9.60 -8.05 19.42
CA ALA A 146 -8.72 -9.17 19.07
C ALA A 146 -7.55 -8.76 18.14
N LEU A 147 -7.75 -7.80 17.24
CA LEU A 147 -6.71 -7.34 16.31
C LEU A 147 -5.71 -6.40 17.01
N GLU A 148 -6.18 -5.61 17.98
CA GLU A 148 -5.33 -4.83 18.87
C GLU A 148 -4.47 -5.75 19.75
N GLN A 149 -5.06 -6.80 20.32
CA GLN A 149 -4.33 -7.79 21.12
C GLN A 149 -3.33 -8.58 20.29
N TRP A 150 -3.67 -8.90 19.04
CA TRP A 150 -2.73 -9.45 18.06
C TRP A 150 -1.54 -8.54 17.83
N ALA A 151 -1.80 -7.28 17.49
CA ALA A 151 -0.73 -6.35 17.19
C ALA A 151 0.14 -6.01 18.41
N ALA A 152 -0.41 -6.12 19.62
CA ALA A 152 0.34 -5.99 20.87
C ALA A 152 1.15 -7.25 21.22
N GLY A 153 1.03 -8.34 20.46
CA GLY A 153 1.68 -9.62 20.74
C GLY A 153 1.06 -10.39 21.92
N THR A 154 -0.11 -9.98 22.41
CA THR A 154 -0.77 -10.61 23.57
C THR A 154 -1.73 -11.73 23.20
N HIS A 155 -2.20 -11.79 21.95
CA HIS A 155 -3.12 -12.84 21.50
C HIS A 155 -2.96 -13.12 20.00
N ARG A 156 -2.63 -14.34 19.59
CA ARG A 156 -2.61 -14.69 18.16
C ARG A 156 -4.06 -14.81 17.67
N PRO A 157 -4.49 -14.05 16.64
CA PRO A 157 -5.83 -14.15 16.12
C PRO A 157 -5.93 -15.55 15.52
N SER A 158 -6.89 -16.34 16.02
CA SER A 158 -7.22 -17.59 15.34
C SER A 158 -7.53 -17.23 13.88
N PRO A 159 -7.05 -18.02 12.90
CA PRO A 159 -7.52 -17.85 11.53
C PRO A 159 -9.04 -17.86 11.61
N ARG A 160 -9.68 -16.76 11.18
CA ARG A 160 -11.13 -16.72 11.05
C ARG A 160 -11.47 -17.94 10.23
N THR A 161 -12.05 -18.96 10.86
CA THR A 161 -12.69 -20.04 10.13
C THR A 161 -13.65 -19.31 9.19
N PRO A 162 -13.59 -19.53 7.86
CA PRO A 162 -14.60 -18.99 6.97
C PRO A 162 -15.93 -19.33 7.64
N MET A 163 -16.80 -18.33 7.80
CA MET A 163 -18.12 -18.56 8.36
C MET A 163 -18.79 -19.58 7.45
N THR A 164 -18.67 -20.86 7.83
CA THR A 164 -19.24 -21.99 7.13
C THR A 164 -20.70 -21.65 6.98
N GLY A 165 -21.09 -21.47 5.72
CA GLY A 165 -22.45 -21.14 5.34
C GLY A 165 -23.40 -21.96 6.17
N HIS A 166 -24.30 -21.26 6.85
CA HIS A 166 -25.37 -21.90 7.57
C HIS A 166 -26.09 -22.79 6.57
N ASP A 167 -25.91 -24.08 6.78
CA ASP A 167 -26.57 -25.20 6.16
C ASP A 167 -28.07 -24.90 6.15
N ARG A 168 -28.56 -24.35 5.04
CA ARG A 168 -30.00 -24.24 4.80
C ARG A 168 -30.40 -25.60 4.28
N THR A 169 -30.73 -26.45 5.23
CA THR A 169 -31.40 -27.73 5.02
C THR A 169 -32.51 -27.55 3.99
N ASP A 170 -32.32 -28.29 2.91
CA ASP A 170 -33.33 -28.83 2.04
C ASP A 170 -34.37 -29.56 2.93
N ASP A 171 -35.57 -29.00 3.03
CA ASP A 171 -36.75 -29.68 3.58
C ASP A 171 -37.77 -29.81 2.45
N GLY A 172 -37.44 -30.69 1.52
CA GLY A 172 -38.43 -31.31 0.65
C GLY A 172 -39.17 -32.40 1.43
N ALA A 173 -40.45 -32.18 1.77
CA ALA A 173 -41.38 -33.27 2.05
C ALA A 173 -42.85 -32.88 1.85
N THR A 174 -43.39 -33.28 0.70
CA THR A 174 -44.71 -33.90 0.52
C THR A 174 -45.98 -33.20 1.06
N ARG A 175 -46.83 -32.71 0.15
CA ARG A 175 -48.06 -33.39 -0.31
C ARG A 175 -48.73 -32.64 -1.46
#